data_AF-A0A9P5CK81-F1
#
_entry.id   AF-A0A9P5CK81-F1
#
_cell.length_a   1.000
_cell.length_b   1.000
_cell.length_c   1.000
_cell.angle_alpha   90.00
_cell.angle_beta   90.00
_cell.angle_gamma   90.00
#
_symmetry.space_group_name_H-M   'P 1'
#
loop_
_entity.id
_entity.type
_entity.pdbx_description
1 polymer ?
#
loop_
_entity_poly.entity_id
_entity_poly.type
_entity_poly.pdbx_seq_one_letter_code
_entity_poly.pdbx_strand_id
1 'polypeptide(L)'
;GHAKVINKCPYDVFLWSVAWNTDGPFKIGCGEEYCEEFSKGGGVALEIVKEEADYYEDCDKLVFYYKLDDYGNVFYDLYDKYGHPFAGHKLVLKSEDAQCPKEI
;
A
#
# COMPACT_ATOMS: atom_id res chain seq x y z
N GLY A 1 2.49 -7.53 13.76
CA GLY A 1 3.11 -7.46 12.43
C GLY A 1 2.80 -6.10 11.83
N HIS A 2 3.44 -5.74 10.73
CA HIS A 2 3.29 -4.42 10.13
C HIS A 2 3.12 -4.52 8.62
N ALA A 3 2.30 -3.62 8.06
CA ALA A 3 2.32 -3.31 6.63
C ALA A 3 3.33 -2.20 6.40
N LYS A 4 4.20 -2.34 5.39
CA LYS A 4 5.24 -1.36 5.05
C LYS A 4 5.19 -1.03 3.57
N VAL A 5 5.33 0.24 3.24
CA VAL A 5 5.50 0.74 1.87
C VAL A 5 6.79 1.53 1.81
N ILE A 6 7.72 1.11 0.96
CA ILE A 6 9.03 1.77 0.79
C ILE A 6 9.05 2.42 -0.58
N ASN A 7 9.19 3.74 -0.63
CA ASN A 7 9.30 4.46 -1.88
C ASN A 7 10.75 4.47 -2.37
N LYS A 8 11.01 3.82 -3.50
CA LYS A 8 12.32 3.85 -4.19
C LYS A 8 12.30 4.66 -5.48
N CYS A 9 11.21 5.38 -5.75
CA CYS A 9 11.10 6.27 -6.89
C CYS A 9 11.93 7.54 -6.63
N PRO A 10 12.39 8.24 -7.68
CA PRO A 10 13.11 9.51 -7.55
C PRO A 10 12.19 10.71 -7.23
N TYR A 11 10.95 10.46 -6.81
CA TYR A 11 9.91 11.45 -6.52
C TYR A 11 9.07 11.01 -5.33
N ASP A 12 8.40 11.96 -4.68
CA ASP A 12 7.50 11.70 -3.55
C ASP A 12 6.23 10.97 -4.02
N VAL A 13 5.65 10.13 -3.17
CA VAL A 13 4.31 9.54 -3.37
C VAL A 13 3.45 9.82 -2.15
N PHE A 14 2.14 9.68 -2.31
CA PHE A 14 1.18 9.91 -1.25
C PHE A 14 0.37 8.64 -0.99
N LEU A 15 0.15 8.34 0.28
CA LEU A 15 -0.52 7.14 0.75
C LEU A 15 -1.68 7.51 1.67
N TRP A 16 -2.81 6.82 1.50
CA TRP A 16 -3.91 6.79 2.45
C TRP A 16 -4.11 5.38 2.99
N SER A 17 -4.32 5.27 4.30
CA SER A 17 -4.73 4.02 4.96
C SER A 17 -6.25 3.99 5.00
N VAL A 18 -6.86 3.17 4.14
CA VAL A 18 -8.31 3.13 3.93
C VAL A 18 -8.88 1.86 4.55
N ALA A 19 -9.61 2.03 5.67
CA ALA A 19 -10.33 0.96 6.34
C ALA A 19 -11.75 1.45 6.71
N TRP A 20 -12.21 1.18 7.94
CA TRP A 20 -13.45 1.79 8.45
C TRP A 20 -13.35 3.32 8.52
N ASN A 21 -12.18 3.81 8.93
CA ASN A 21 -11.80 5.21 8.81
C ASN A 21 -10.67 5.32 7.80
N THR A 22 -10.52 6.50 7.22
CA THR A 22 -9.41 6.84 6.35
C THR A 22 -8.42 7.71 7.12
N ASP A 23 -7.14 7.36 7.07
CA ASP A 23 -6.04 8.15 7.61
C ASP A 23 -5.07 8.57 6.50
N GLY A 24 -4.38 9.70 6.71
CA GLY A 24 -3.53 10.36 5.73
C GLY A 24 -4.09 11.68 5.19
N PRO A 25 -3.47 12.28 4.16
CA PRO A 25 -2.34 11.74 3.40
C PRO A 25 -1.05 11.59 4.19
N PHE A 26 -0.32 10.52 3.89
CA PHE A 26 1.07 10.34 4.28
C PHE A 26 1.97 10.54 3.07
N LYS A 27 2.84 11.54 3.13
CA LYS A 27 3.88 11.73 2.12
C LYS A 27 5.03 10.76 2.37
N ILE A 28 5.44 10.02 1.34
CA ILE A 28 6.58 9.11 1.38
C ILE A 28 7.61 9.60 0.37
N GLY A 29 8.67 10.26 0.86
CA GLY A 29 9.74 10.77 0.03
C GLY A 29 10.61 9.69 -0.59
N CYS A 30 11.52 10.09 -1.49
CA CYS A 30 12.49 9.19 -2.10
C CYS A 30 13.36 8.50 -1.03
N GLY A 31 13.28 7.17 -0.96
CA GLY A 31 14.01 6.34 0.00
C GLY A 31 13.35 6.23 1.37
N GLU A 32 12.21 6.89 1.59
CA GLU A 32 11.45 6.84 2.83
C GLU A 32 10.46 5.67 2.84
N GLU A 33 9.91 5.40 4.02
CA GLU A 33 8.91 4.35 4.22
C GLU A 33 7.73 4.82 5.06
N TYR A 34 6.57 4.24 4.76
CA TYR A 34 5.40 4.25 5.62
C TYR A 34 5.27 2.88 6.29
N CYS A 35 4.82 2.86 7.54
CA CYS A 35 4.65 1.65 8.33
C CYS A 35 3.44 1.82 9.26
N GLU A 36 2.54 0.84 9.27
CA GLU A 36 1.45 0.75 10.24
C GLU A 36 1.29 -0.67 10.80
N GLU A 37 0.76 -0.77 12.02
CA GLU A 37 0.45 -2.06 12.62
C GLU A 37 -0.73 -2.74 11.91
N PHE A 38 -0.70 -4.07 11.83
CA PHE A 38 -1.85 -4.80 11.32
C PHE A 38 -3.10 -4.55 12.18
N SER A 39 -4.15 -4.01 11.57
CA SER A 39 -5.42 -3.79 12.23
C SER A 39 -6.20 -5.09 12.38
N LYS A 40 -6.86 -5.26 13.54
CA LYS A 40 -7.80 -6.36 13.78
C LYS A 40 -9.21 -5.93 13.38
N GLY A 41 -9.96 -6.84 12.76
CA GLY A 41 -11.39 -6.61 12.49
C GLY A 41 -11.73 -6.08 11.09
N GLY A 42 -10.78 -6.03 10.17
CA GLY A 42 -11.04 -5.63 8.79
C GLY A 42 -9.82 -5.75 7.88
N GLY A 43 -10.07 -5.61 6.58
CA GLY A 43 -9.00 -5.35 5.61
C GLY A 43 -8.68 -3.86 5.55
N VAL A 44 -7.43 -3.55 5.25
CA VAL A 44 -6.95 -2.19 5.02
C VAL A 44 -6.41 -2.11 3.60
N ALA A 45 -6.82 -1.09 2.86
CA ALA A 45 -6.31 -0.75 1.56
C ALA A 45 -5.38 0.46 1.69
N LEU A 46 -4.09 0.23 1.45
CA LEU A 46 -3.11 1.30 1.30
C LEU A 46 -3.16 1.78 -0.15
N GLU A 47 -3.91 2.86 -0.36
CA GLU A 47 -4.05 3.49 -1.67
C GLU A 47 -2.89 4.48 -1.88
N ILE A 48 -2.09 4.25 -2.93
CA ILE A 48 -0.85 4.97 -3.23
C ILE A 48 -0.99 5.69 -4.57
N VAL A 49 -0.78 7.00 -4.56
CA VAL A 49 -0.87 7.89 -5.73
C VAL A 49 0.40 8.73 -5.89
N LYS A 50 0.60 9.28 -7.09
CA LYS A 50 1.74 10.17 -7.39
C LYS A 50 1.53 11.59 -6.92
N GLU A 51 0.31 12.10 -7.04
CA GLU A 51 -0.05 13.47 -6.66
C GLU A 51 -1.13 13.44 -5.57
N GLU A 52 -1.01 14.28 -4.55
CA GLU A 52 -1.92 14.30 -3.41
C GLU A 52 -3.38 14.61 -3.81
N ALA A 53 -3.55 15.53 -4.76
CA ALA A 53 -4.86 15.99 -5.21
C ALA A 53 -5.67 14.86 -5.88
N ASP A 54 -4.98 13.88 -6.48
CA ASP A 54 -5.62 12.84 -7.27
C ASP A 54 -6.50 11.94 -6.40
N TYR A 55 -6.14 11.67 -5.14
CA TYR A 55 -6.85 10.70 -4.29
C TYR A 55 -8.37 10.92 -4.18
N TYR A 56 -8.81 12.19 -4.19
CA TYR A 56 -10.22 12.57 -4.07
C TYR A 56 -11.01 12.49 -5.38
N GLU A 57 -10.32 12.39 -6.50
CA GLU A 57 -10.89 12.11 -7.82
C GLU A 57 -10.72 10.60 -8.10
N ASP A 58 -11.62 9.96 -8.84
CA ASP A 58 -11.47 8.54 -9.20
C ASP A 58 -10.23 8.33 -10.10
N CYS A 59 -9.06 8.28 -9.48
CA CYS A 59 -7.75 8.41 -10.11
C CYS A 59 -6.94 7.10 -10.11
N ASP A 60 -5.97 7.04 -11.01
CA ASP A 60 -4.98 5.97 -11.08
C ASP A 60 -4.27 5.80 -9.74
N LYS A 61 -4.46 4.63 -9.11
CA LYS A 61 -3.85 4.31 -7.82
C LYS A 61 -3.36 2.87 -7.78
N LEU A 62 -2.23 2.68 -7.10
CA LEU A 62 -1.75 1.36 -6.71
C LEU A 62 -2.32 1.05 -5.32
N VAL A 63 -2.92 -0.12 -5.16
CA VAL A 63 -3.54 -0.54 -3.90
C VAL A 63 -2.79 -1.72 -3.34
N PHE A 64 -2.15 -1.52 -2.19
CA PHE A 64 -1.65 -2.61 -1.37
C PHE A 64 -2.71 -2.93 -0.31
N TYR A 65 -3.41 -4.05 -0.51
CA TYR A 65 -4.40 -4.52 0.45
C TYR A 65 -3.77 -5.53 1.41
N TYR A 66 -4.14 -5.46 2.69
CA TYR A 66 -3.85 -6.51 3.66
C TYR A 66 -5.00 -6.75 4.62
N LYS A 67 -5.06 -7.97 5.18
CA LYS A 67 -6.03 -8.37 6.21
C LYS A 67 -5.39 -9.34 7.18
N LEU A 68 -5.53 -9.06 8.47
CA LEU A 68 -5.24 -10.01 9.55
C LEU A 68 -6.56 -10.73 9.92
N ASP A 69 -6.58 -12.05 9.80
CA ASP A 69 -7.71 -12.85 10.26
C ASP A 69 -7.64 -13.14 11.78
N ASP A 70 -8.71 -13.72 12.33
CA ASP A 70 -8.79 -14.04 13.76
C ASP A 70 -7.84 -15.16 14.20
N TYR A 71 -7.28 -15.91 13.24
CA TYR A 71 -6.33 -17.00 13.48
C TYR A 71 -4.86 -16.53 13.38
N GLY A 72 -4.62 -15.26 13.06
CA GLY A 72 -3.29 -14.67 12.94
C GLY A 72 -2.66 -14.81 11.55
N ASN A 73 -3.41 -15.25 10.54
CA ASN A 73 -2.95 -15.29 9.16
C ASN A 73 -3.06 -13.90 8.53
N VAL A 74 -2.06 -13.55 7.72
CA VAL A 74 -2.05 -12.30 6.95
C VAL A 74 -2.29 -12.63 5.49
N PHE A 75 -3.37 -12.07 4.94
CA PHE A 75 -3.66 -12.08 3.52
C PHE A 75 -3.29 -10.73 2.95
N TYR A 76 -2.71 -10.71 1.75
CA TYR A 76 -2.26 -9.50 1.09
C TYR A 76 -2.40 -9.63 -0.41
N ASP A 77 -2.56 -8.50 -1.07
CA ASP A 77 -2.68 -8.39 -2.52
C ASP A 77 -2.14 -7.02 -2.97
N LEU A 78 -1.65 -6.93 -4.19
CA LEU A 78 -1.18 -5.69 -4.80
C LEU A 78 -1.81 -5.56 -6.19
N TYR A 79 -2.64 -4.54 -6.38
CA TYR A 79 -3.34 -4.35 -7.63
C TYR A 79 -3.48 -2.87 -8.00
N ASP A 80 -3.61 -2.64 -9.29
CA ASP A 80 -3.91 -1.35 -9.86
C ASP A 80 -5.42 -1.10 -9.84
N LYS A 81 -5.82 0.13 -9.49
CA LYS A 81 -7.21 0.59 -9.58
C LYS A 81 -7.28 1.79 -10.52
N TYR A 82 -8.23 1.70 -11.46
CA TYR A 82 -8.45 2.61 -12.60
C TYR A 82 -7.37 2.59 -13.70
N GLY A 83 -6.10 2.82 -13.36
CA GLY A 83 -5.00 2.83 -14.33
C GLY A 83 -3.69 2.31 -13.73
N HIS A 84 -2.56 2.62 -14.36
CA HIS A 84 -1.25 2.07 -14.00
C HIS A 84 -0.28 3.19 -13.56
N PRO A 85 -0.46 3.79 -12.37
CA PRO A 85 0.28 5.00 -12.00
C PRO A 85 1.79 4.78 -11.95
N PHE A 86 2.25 3.55 -11.73
CA PHE A 86 3.66 3.19 -11.68
C PHE A 86 4.16 2.39 -12.90
N ALA A 87 3.46 2.45 -14.03
CA ALA A 87 3.93 1.83 -15.27
C ALA A 87 5.37 2.27 -15.60
N GLY A 88 6.23 1.31 -15.96
CA GLY A 88 7.66 1.54 -16.20
C GLY A 88 8.54 1.48 -14.94
N HIS A 89 7.95 1.37 -13.74
CA HIS A 89 8.65 1.09 -12.50
C HIS A 89 8.47 -0.36 -12.07
N LYS A 90 9.42 -0.86 -11.28
CA LYS A 90 9.31 -2.18 -10.65
C LYS A 90 8.53 -2.08 -9.34
N LEU A 91 7.49 -2.90 -9.21
CA LEU A 91 6.74 -3.08 -7.98
C LEU A 91 7.13 -4.42 -7.33
N VAL A 92 7.12 -4.50 -6.00
CA VAL A 92 7.43 -5.74 -5.28
C VAL A 92 6.52 -5.84 -4.06
N LEU A 93 5.73 -6.90 -4.01
CA LEU A 93 4.98 -7.31 -2.82
C LEU A 93 5.64 -8.55 -2.23
N LYS A 94 6.00 -8.49 -0.95
CA LYS A 94 6.62 -9.63 -0.27
C LYS A 94 6.34 -9.62 1.22
N SER A 95 6.31 -10.82 1.79
CA SER A 95 6.44 -11.00 3.23
C SER A 95 7.92 -11.01 3.65
N GLU A 96 8.20 -10.63 4.90
CA GLU A 96 9.48 -10.93 5.55
C GLU A 96 9.59 -12.43 5.90
N ASP A 97 8.46 -13.14 6.01
CA ASP A 97 8.43 -14.60 6.09
C ASP A 97 8.69 -15.21 4.70
N ALA A 98 9.82 -15.90 4.56
CA ALA A 98 10.26 -16.52 3.32
C ALA A 98 9.39 -17.70 2.85
N GLN A 99 8.50 -18.21 3.70
CA GLN A 99 7.55 -19.27 3.33
C GLN A 99 6.30 -18.72 2.63
N CYS A 100 6.02 -17.43 2.77
CA CYS A 100 4.90 -16.78 2.10
C CYS A 100 5.25 -16.44 0.64
N PRO A 101 4.23 -16.40 -0.25
CA PRO A 101 4.40 -15.95 -1.63
C PRO A 101 4.98 -14.52 -1.76
N LYS A 102 5.43 -14.19 -2.97
CA LYS A 102 5.86 -12.84 -3.34
C LYS A 102 5.43 -12.55 -4.77
N GLU A 103 5.18 -11.28 -5.05
CA GLU A 103 4.87 -10.77 -6.39
C GLU A 103 5.93 -9.74 -6.77
N ILE A 104 6.41 -9.82 -8.01
CA ILE A 104 7.53 -9.03 -8.55
C ILE A 104 7.20 -8.64 -9.98
#